data_AF-A0A7Y6ZI71-F1
#
_entry.id   AF-A0A7Y6ZI71-F1
#
_cell.length_a   1.000
_cell.length_b   1.000
_cell.length_c   1.000
_cell.angle_alpha   90.00
_cell.angle_beta   90.00
_cell.angle_gamma   90.00
#
_symmetry.space_group_name_H-M   'P 1'
#
loop_
_entity.id
_entity.type
_entity.pdbx_description
1 polymer ?
#
loop_
_entity_poly.entity_id
_entity_poly.type
_entity_poly.pdbx_seq_one_letter_code
_entity_poly.pdbx_strand_id
1 'polypeptide(L)'
;MTTTNGTLAISKSQEADEILIGAFPNLSATIRYIQSQQKDVIIHCAGWKGRFNLEDSLYAGALAKSLEKTHSSDDDGALAMKTLFEKEGPQLKNYLSKASHAKRLQNQGIEKDIDFCLTFDLYEIVGKVEGDVLKGMKF
;
A
#
# COMPACT_ATOMS: atom_id res chain seq x y z
N MET A 1 3.09 -10.52 15.61
CA MET A 1 3.67 -9.21 15.21
C MET A 1 2.70 -8.12 15.66
N THR A 2 3.16 -7.04 16.29
CA THR A 2 2.29 -5.92 16.69
C THR A 2 2.89 -4.62 16.19
N THR A 3 2.11 -3.83 15.45
CA THR A 3 2.51 -2.51 14.94
C THR A 3 1.36 -1.53 15.15
N THR A 4 1.63 -0.37 15.74
CA THR A 4 0.57 0.54 16.18
C THR A 4 -0.36 0.99 15.05
N ASN A 5 0.18 1.32 13.88
CA ASN A 5 -0.63 1.83 12.76
C ASN A 5 -1.26 0.68 11.96
N GLY A 6 -0.49 -0.36 11.65
CA GLY A 6 -0.94 -1.48 10.81
C GLY A 6 -2.05 -2.29 11.45
N THR A 7 -1.92 -2.68 12.74
CA THR A 7 -2.98 -3.45 13.41
C THR A 7 -4.23 -2.60 13.64
N LEU A 8 -4.08 -1.28 13.84
CA LEU A 8 -5.22 -0.36 13.95
C LEU A 8 -5.97 -0.23 12.62
N ALA A 9 -5.25 -0.13 11.50
CA ALA A 9 -5.87 -0.07 10.16
C ALA A 9 -6.66 -1.35 9.88
N ILE A 10 -6.08 -2.53 10.14
CA ILE A 10 -6.75 -3.83 9.99
C ILE A 10 -7.99 -3.93 10.88
N SER A 11 -7.88 -3.50 12.15
CA SER A 11 -9.02 -3.51 13.09
C SER A 11 -10.16 -2.61 12.63
N LYS A 12 -9.85 -1.50 11.96
CA LYS A 12 -10.87 -0.58 11.41
C LYS A 12 -11.47 -1.05 10.08
N SER A 13 -10.87 -2.05 9.45
CA SER A 13 -11.35 -2.62 8.17
C SER A 13 -12.12 -3.93 8.34
N GLN A 14 -12.47 -4.34 9.56
CA GLN A 14 -13.08 -5.65 9.85
C GLN A 14 -14.46 -5.88 9.22
N GLU A 15 -15.14 -4.83 8.78
CA GLU A 15 -16.43 -4.93 8.09
C GLU A 15 -16.27 -5.25 6.58
N ALA A 16 -15.05 -5.21 6.04
CA ALA A 16 -14.80 -5.59 4.66
C ALA A 16 -14.94 -7.11 4.47
N ASP A 17 -15.50 -7.51 3.33
CA ASP A 17 -15.64 -8.92 2.95
C ASP A 17 -14.26 -9.62 2.88
N GLU A 18 -13.23 -8.90 2.43
CA GLU A 18 -11.84 -9.36 2.47
C GLU A 18 -10.90 -8.20 2.85
N ILE A 19 -9.87 -8.52 3.64
CA ILE A 19 -8.80 -7.59 4.00
C ILE A 19 -7.49 -8.10 3.41
N LEU A 20 -6.93 -7.33 2.48
CA LEU A 20 -5.66 -7.61 1.84
C LEU A 20 -4.57 -6.69 2.38
N ILE A 21 -3.34 -7.20 2.42
CA ILE A 21 -2.15 -6.44 2.79
C ILE A 21 -1.34 -6.15 1.53
N GLY A 22 -1.27 -4.87 1.18
CA GLY A 22 -0.56 -4.35 0.03
C GLY A 22 0.76 -3.69 0.40
N ALA A 23 1.80 -3.97 -0.38
CA ALA A 23 3.08 -3.29 -0.34
C ALA A 23 3.72 -3.32 -1.74
N PHE A 24 4.67 -2.43 -2.05
CA PHE A 24 5.34 -2.48 -3.37
C PHE A 24 5.94 -3.86 -3.71
N PRO A 25 6.52 -4.61 -2.75
CA PRO A 25 7.03 -5.97 -3.00
C PRO A 25 6.00 -6.96 -3.54
N ASN A 26 4.69 -6.73 -3.39
CA ASN A 26 3.65 -7.64 -3.87
C ASN A 26 2.52 -6.95 -4.66
N LEU A 27 2.82 -5.79 -5.25
CA LEU A 27 1.82 -4.94 -5.91
C LEU A 27 1.09 -5.67 -7.05
N SER A 28 1.82 -6.28 -7.98
CA SER A 28 1.26 -6.97 -9.14
C SER A 28 0.41 -8.17 -8.75
N ALA A 29 0.85 -8.98 -7.79
CA ALA A 29 0.06 -10.10 -7.28
C ALA A 29 -1.26 -9.61 -6.67
N THR A 30 -1.21 -8.53 -5.89
CA THR A 30 -2.39 -7.90 -5.27
C THR A 30 -3.34 -7.34 -6.32
N ILE A 31 -2.83 -6.66 -7.35
CA ILE A 31 -3.64 -6.13 -8.47
C ILE A 31 -4.39 -7.26 -9.18
N ARG A 32 -3.68 -8.32 -9.58
CA ARG A 32 -4.30 -9.44 -10.30
C ARG A 32 -5.38 -10.11 -9.48
N TYR A 33 -5.15 -10.29 -8.18
CA TYR A 33 -6.15 -10.84 -7.26
C TYR A 33 -7.40 -9.95 -7.19
N ILE A 34 -7.21 -8.65 -6.96
CA ILE A 34 -8.32 -7.71 -6.92
C ILE A 34 -9.10 -7.74 -8.23
N GLN A 35 -8.44 -7.71 -9.39
CA GLN A 35 -9.09 -7.75 -10.70
C GLN A 35 -9.86 -9.05 -10.97
N SER A 36 -9.49 -10.17 -10.33
CA SER A 36 -10.26 -11.40 -10.42
C SER A 36 -11.45 -11.44 -9.47
N GLN A 37 -11.47 -10.59 -8.44
CA GLN A 37 -12.61 -10.43 -7.55
C GLN A 37 -13.55 -9.37 -8.15
N GLN A 38 -14.78 -9.73 -8.50
CA GLN A 38 -15.78 -8.76 -8.95
C GLN A 38 -16.36 -7.98 -7.74
N LYS A 39 -15.51 -7.27 -6.99
CA LYS A 39 -15.83 -6.62 -5.71
C LYS A 39 -15.34 -5.18 -5.70
N ASP A 40 -16.02 -4.33 -4.94
CA ASP A 40 -15.57 -2.97 -4.68
C ASP A 40 -14.28 -2.96 -3.84
N VAL A 41 -13.48 -1.91 -4.00
CA VAL A 41 -12.15 -1.79 -3.39
C VAL A 41 -12.06 -0.52 -2.57
N ILE A 42 -11.64 -0.64 -1.31
CA ILE A 42 -11.28 0.48 -0.44
C ILE A 42 -9.79 0.38 -0.12
N ILE A 43 -9.04 1.45 -0.37
CA ILE A 43 -7.61 1.52 -0.03
C ILE A 43 -7.45 2.24 1.32
N HIS A 44 -7.23 1.48 2.39
CA HIS A 44 -7.04 2.03 3.73
C HIS A 44 -5.55 2.25 4.03
N CYS A 45 -5.08 3.48 3.84
CA CYS A 45 -3.73 3.88 4.26
C CYS A 45 -3.62 3.93 5.79
N ALA A 46 -2.68 3.19 6.38
CA ALA A 46 -2.52 3.13 7.84
C ALA A 46 -2.07 4.47 8.44
N GLY A 47 -1.34 5.26 7.65
CA GLY A 47 -0.80 6.54 8.07
C GLY A 47 0.29 6.39 9.13
N TRP A 48 0.71 7.53 9.68
CA TRP A 48 1.69 7.57 10.76
C TRP A 48 1.24 8.49 11.89
N LYS A 49 0.97 7.91 13.07
CA LYS A 49 0.50 8.65 14.26
C LYS A 49 -0.74 9.52 13.95
N GLY A 50 -1.69 8.96 13.21
CA GLY A 50 -2.93 9.65 12.81
C GLY A 50 -2.73 10.75 11.77
N ARG A 51 -1.58 10.79 11.08
CA ARG A 51 -1.29 11.75 10.02
C ARG A 51 -1.08 11.05 8.68
N PHE A 52 -1.26 11.83 7.62
CA PHE A 52 -0.93 11.45 6.25
C PHE A 52 0.49 10.87 6.18
N ASN A 53 0.62 9.73 5.51
CA ASN A 53 1.90 9.08 5.24
C ASN A 53 2.12 9.02 3.72
N LEU A 54 3.30 9.46 3.28
CA LEU A 54 3.61 9.61 1.86
C LEU A 54 3.85 8.27 1.16
N GLU A 55 4.46 7.31 1.86
CA GLU A 55 4.76 5.96 1.34
C GLU A 55 3.46 5.20 1.10
N ASP A 56 2.55 5.20 2.09
CA ASP A 56 1.21 4.60 1.98
C ASP A 56 0.43 5.23 0.81
N SER A 57 0.48 6.55 0.70
CA SER A 57 -0.25 7.29 -0.35
C SER A 57 0.30 7.02 -1.75
N LEU A 58 1.61 6.85 -1.88
CA LEU A 58 2.24 6.45 -3.14
C LEU A 58 1.87 5.02 -3.53
N TYR A 59 1.83 4.09 -2.57
CA TYR A 59 1.36 2.73 -2.82
C TYR A 59 -0.11 2.74 -3.23
N ALA A 60 -0.96 3.48 -2.51
CA ALA A 60 -2.37 3.64 -2.85
C ALA A 60 -2.56 4.21 -4.25
N GLY A 61 -1.75 5.20 -4.62
CA GLY A 61 -1.73 5.77 -5.97
C GLY A 61 -1.31 4.77 -7.05
N ALA A 62 -0.31 3.93 -6.76
CA ALA A 62 0.12 2.86 -7.67
C ALA A 62 -0.99 1.84 -7.90
N LEU A 63 -1.67 1.44 -6.82
CA LEU A 63 -2.78 0.51 -6.87
C LEU A 63 -3.98 1.10 -7.63
N ALA A 64 -4.38 2.32 -7.28
CA ALA A 64 -5.48 3.03 -7.95
C ALA A 64 -5.20 3.22 -9.45
N LYS A 65 -3.96 3.59 -9.81
CA LYS A 65 -3.55 3.70 -11.21
C LYS A 65 -3.70 2.38 -11.96
N SER A 66 -3.24 1.28 -11.38
CA SER A 66 -3.30 -0.04 -12.00
C SER A 66 -4.73 -0.58 -12.14
N LEU A 67 -5.65 -0.15 -11.28
CA LEU A 67 -7.05 -0.58 -11.31
C LEU A 67 -7.95 0.28 -12.20
N GLU A 68 -7.48 1.41 -12.75
CA GLU A 68 -8.33 2.40 -13.46
C GLU A 68 -9.09 1.85 -14.69
N LYS A 69 -8.65 0.72 -15.25
CA LYS A 69 -9.31 0.05 -16.38
C LYS A 69 -10.42 -0.91 -15.96
N THR A 70 -10.38 -1.37 -14.72
CA THR A 70 -11.33 -2.38 -14.18
C THR A 70 -12.22 -1.81 -13.09
N HIS A 71 -11.83 -0.71 -12.46
CA HIS A 71 -12.56 -0.04 -11.38
C HIS A 71 -12.59 1.46 -11.65
N SER A 72 -13.77 2.06 -11.51
CA SER A 72 -13.96 3.50 -11.50
C SER A 72 -13.98 4.02 -10.05
N SER A 73 -13.44 5.21 -9.83
CA SER A 73 -13.48 5.88 -8.54
C SER A 73 -13.73 7.37 -8.74
N ASP A 74 -14.71 7.88 -8.00
CA ASP A 74 -15.08 9.31 -7.97
C ASP A 74 -14.51 9.99 -6.70
N ASP A 75 -13.74 9.25 -5.89
CA ASP A 75 -13.12 9.73 -4.66
C ASP A 75 -11.91 10.64 -4.94
N ASP A 76 -11.92 11.83 -4.35
CA ASP A 76 -10.84 12.83 -4.46
C ASP A 76 -9.50 12.31 -3.91
N GLY A 77 -9.54 11.47 -2.88
CA GLY A 77 -8.35 10.85 -2.30
C GLY A 77 -7.67 9.90 -3.28
N ALA A 78 -8.44 9.03 -3.92
CA ALA A 78 -7.96 8.14 -4.98
C ALA A 78 -7.38 8.94 -6.15
N LEU A 79 -8.04 10.01 -6.59
CA LEU A 79 -7.53 10.91 -7.63
C LEU A 79 -6.19 11.54 -7.23
N ALA A 80 -6.12 12.15 -6.04
CA ALA A 80 -4.93 12.82 -5.55
C ALA A 80 -3.73 11.86 -5.40
N MET A 81 -3.95 10.68 -4.84
CA MET A 81 -2.92 9.65 -4.67
C MET A 81 -2.46 9.10 -6.01
N LYS A 82 -3.39 8.85 -6.95
CA LYS A 82 -3.05 8.41 -8.32
C LYS A 82 -2.16 9.43 -9.01
N THR A 83 -2.55 10.71 -9.02
CA THR A 83 -1.77 11.78 -9.65
C THR A 83 -0.40 11.97 -8.99
N LEU A 84 -0.32 11.82 -7.66
CA LEU A 84 0.94 11.83 -6.93
C LEU A 84 1.87 10.69 -7.42
N PHE A 85 1.34 9.47 -7.55
CA PHE A 85 2.11 8.33 -8.04
C PHE A 85 2.51 8.48 -9.51
N GLU A 86 1.62 8.96 -10.38
CA GLU A 86 1.95 9.20 -11.80
C GLU A 86 3.11 10.19 -11.95
N LYS A 87 3.17 11.21 -11.09
CA LYS A 87 4.22 12.23 -11.11
C LYS A 87 5.54 11.74 -10.51
N GLU A 88 5.49 11.12 -9.33
CA GLU A 88 6.68 10.87 -8.51
C GLU A 88 7.11 9.39 -8.50
N GLY A 89 6.24 8.47 -8.92
CA GLY A 89 6.48 7.01 -8.98
C GLY A 89 7.72 6.60 -9.77
N PRO A 90 8.03 7.19 -10.95
CA PRO A 90 9.26 6.90 -11.68
C PRO A 90 10.55 7.23 -10.90
N GLN A 91 10.45 8.11 -9.90
CA GLN A 91 11.58 8.53 -9.06
C GLN A 91 11.30 8.25 -7.57
N LEU A 92 10.53 7.20 -7.27
CA LEU A 92 9.98 6.91 -5.94
C LEU A 92 11.00 7.04 -4.81
N LYS A 93 12.16 6.41 -4.95
CA LYS A 93 13.25 6.45 -3.95
C LYS A 93 13.76 7.88 -3.72
N ASN A 94 14.01 8.62 -4.80
CA ASN A 94 14.48 10.01 -4.73
C ASN A 94 13.42 10.91 -4.09
N TYR A 95 12.15 10.75 -4.47
CA TYR A 95 11.06 11.54 -3.92
C TYR A 95 10.86 11.27 -2.43
N LEU A 96 10.84 9.99 -2.04
CA LEU A 96 10.70 9.59 -0.64
C LEU A 96 11.89 10.02 0.22
N SER A 97 13.11 10.10 -0.32
CA SER A 97 14.26 10.64 0.43
C SER A 97 14.04 12.09 0.93
N LYS A 98 13.14 12.85 0.29
CA LYS A 98 12.75 14.21 0.70
C LYS A 98 11.71 14.21 1.82
N ALA A 99 10.97 13.11 2.00
CA ALA A 99 9.88 12.99 2.95
C ALA A 99 10.38 13.09 4.40
N SER A 100 9.59 13.71 5.25
CA SER A 100 9.89 13.88 6.68
C SER A 100 10.00 12.55 7.43
N HIS A 101 9.35 11.49 6.93
CA HIS A 101 9.40 10.14 7.51
C HIS A 101 10.71 9.42 7.14
N ALA A 102 11.06 9.34 5.86
CA ALA A 102 12.31 8.74 5.39
C ALA A 102 13.55 9.40 6.02
N LYS A 103 13.57 10.74 6.15
CA LYS A 103 14.66 11.46 6.85
C LYS A 103 14.82 11.09 8.32
N ARG A 104 13.73 10.71 8.99
CA ARG A 104 13.76 10.28 10.40
C ARG A 104 14.19 8.82 10.54
N LEU A 105 13.83 7.99 9.57
CA LEU A 105 14.22 6.59 9.47
C LEU A 105 15.72 6.44 9.08
N GLN A 106 16.25 7.29 8.21
CA GLN A 106 17.67 7.30 7.83
C GLN A 106 18.63 7.40 9.02
N ASN A 107 18.24 8.10 10.10
CA ASN A 107 19.05 8.21 11.32
C ASN A 107 19.16 6.90 12.13
N GLN A 108 18.50 5.81 11.71
CA GLN A 108 18.49 4.51 12.38
C GLN A 108 19.17 3.40 11.55
N GLY A 109 19.80 3.73 10.41
CA GLY A 109 20.53 2.74 9.59
C GLY A 109 19.64 1.75 8.81
N ILE A 110 18.36 2.10 8.59
CA ILE A 110 17.33 1.25 7.96
C ILE A 110 17.15 1.54 6.46
N GLU A 111 18.18 2.07 5.80
CA GLU A 111 18.15 2.35 4.35
C GLU A 111 17.87 1.09 3.53
N LYS A 112 18.43 -0.05 3.93
CA LYS A 112 18.20 -1.35 3.28
C LYS A 112 16.74 -1.78 3.37
N ASP A 113 16.08 -1.50 4.49
CA ASP A 113 14.66 -1.83 4.68
C ASP A 113 13.77 -0.93 3.83
N ILE A 114 14.11 0.36 3.71
CA ILE A 114 13.42 1.29 2.79
C ILE A 114 13.60 0.81 1.34
N ASP A 115 14.82 0.48 0.93
CA ASP A 115 15.09 -0.02 -0.41
C ASP A 115 14.30 -1.29 -0.73
N PHE A 116 14.21 -2.21 0.23
CA PHE A 116 13.39 -3.41 0.14
C PHE A 116 11.91 -3.06 -0.02
N CYS A 117 11.36 -2.22 0.86
CA CYS A 117 9.95 -1.81 0.85
C CYS A 117 9.53 -1.05 -0.40
N LEU A 118 10.48 -0.43 -1.12
CA LEU A 118 10.24 0.30 -2.37
C LEU A 118 10.56 -0.51 -3.62
N THR A 119 11.00 -1.76 -3.48
CA THR A 119 11.21 -2.64 -4.63
C THR A 119 9.89 -3.27 -5.05
N PHE A 120 9.58 -3.14 -6.33
CA PHE A 120 8.33 -3.64 -6.90
C PHE A 120 8.44 -5.15 -7.13
N ASP A 121 7.36 -5.86 -6.80
CA ASP A 121 7.10 -7.24 -7.25
C ASP A 121 8.22 -8.25 -6.93
N LEU A 122 8.77 -8.15 -5.72
CA LEU A 122 9.67 -9.18 -5.18
C LEU A 122 8.97 -10.51 -4.91
N TYR A 123 7.66 -10.49 -4.66
CA TYR A 123 6.88 -11.66 -4.24
C TYR A 123 5.56 -11.78 -5.00
N GLU A 124 5.34 -12.98 -5.54
CA GLU A 124 4.06 -13.40 -6.13
C GLU A 124 3.11 -13.95 -5.05
N ILE A 125 2.90 -13.16 -3.99
CA ILE A 125 2.10 -13.54 -2.81
C ILE A 125 1.13 -12.42 -2.47
N VAL A 126 -0.14 -12.77 -2.29
CA VAL A 126 -1.15 -11.87 -1.73
C VAL A 126 -1.23 -12.10 -0.23
N GLY A 127 -1.06 -11.05 0.57
CA GLY A 127 -1.32 -11.10 2.00
C GLY A 127 -2.81 -10.95 2.26
N LYS A 128 -3.45 -11.92 2.91
CA LYS A 128 -4.88 -11.89 3.26
C LYS A 128 -5.05 -12.14 4.76
N VAL A 129 -5.88 -11.33 5.41
CA VAL A 129 -6.24 -11.52 6.82
C VAL A 129 -7.42 -12.50 6.88
N GLU A 130 -7.26 -13.58 7.64
CA GLU A 130 -8.30 -14.58 7.92
C GLU A 130 -8.46 -14.72 9.43
N GLY A 131 -9.57 -14.23 9.97
CA GLY A 131 -9.72 -14.04 11.42
C GLY A 131 -8.62 -13.11 11.95
N ASP A 132 -7.86 -13.59 12.93
CA ASP A 132 -6.75 -12.84 13.54
C ASP A 132 -5.38 -13.13 12.92
N VAL A 133 -5.33 -13.85 11.78
CA VAL A 133 -4.08 -14.34 11.17
C VAL A 133 -3.89 -13.76 9.78
N LEU A 134 -2.70 -13.19 9.53
CA LEU A 134 -2.25 -12.85 8.17
C LEU A 134 -1.66 -14.09 7.49
N LYS A 135 -2.24 -14.50 6.37
CA LYS A 135 -1.75 -15.61 5.54
C LYS A 135 -1.28 -15.10 4.19
N GLY A 136 -0.23 -15.72 3.66
CA GLY A 136 0.19 -15.54 2.28
C GLY A 136 -0.50 -16.56 1.37
N MET A 137 -1.14 -16.11 0.31
CA MET A 137 -1.69 -16.96 -0.75
C MET A 137 -0.96 -16.72 -2.06
N LYS A 138 -0.67 -17.80 -2.80
CA LYS A 138 -0.13 -17.69 -4.16
C LYS A 138 -1.29 -17.47 -5.12
N PHE A 139 -1.15 -16.48 -6.01
CA PHE A 139 -2.18 -16.08 -6.96
C PHE A 139 -1.62 -15.86 -8.37
#